data_AF-A0A150QSN8-F1
#
_entry.id   AF-A0A150QSN8-F1
#
_cell.length_a   1.000
_cell.length_b   1.000
_cell.length_c   1.000
_cell.angle_alpha   90.00
_cell.angle_beta   90.00
_cell.angle_gamma   90.00
#
_symmetry.space_group_name_H-M   'P 1'
#
loop_
_entity.id
_entity.type
_entity.pdbx_description
1 polymer ?
#
loop_
_entity_poly.entity_id
_entity_poly.type
_entity_poly.pdbx_seq_one_letter_code
_entity_poly.pdbx_strand_id
1 'polypeptide(L)'
;MTAGNAAGEPLAVFRGGIPALYSTLGAVFHLERIEPADAGRIDCVNDLVWSWFGTRLRMTALSCAPGLEPTRRAHLDYIATYPSQLDAPVVDDPATQLLANNCVKFGRNEYEVFCNGADDPRAASPFSLRFWAEIGPVSATDTRLPAYSVLHLTVPDTWPIDDFYQRVLAVGSALRLRWGAAGYSYSMWSVHQPALMERKSYAHARRHPGYDVARYVTMMEAFYARLRTVGWLTFLGEGMVDELARLGRPLAAVPGVTIVRAGDATVLRAGSSPARGDVNRLDIPAVYRAADALVRPLRARDGRGLNFLNPWNESAITEWLRRFEPLPS
;
A
#
# COMPACT_ATOMS: atom_id res chain seq x y z
N MET A 1 14.36 6.70 -22.45
CA MET A 1 12.98 6.96 -22.93
C MET A 1 12.53 5.76 -23.75
N THR A 2 11.89 4.78 -23.12
CA THR A 2 11.34 3.60 -23.80
C THR A 2 9.91 3.88 -24.26
N ALA A 3 9.57 3.36 -25.44
CA ALA A 3 8.26 3.46 -26.09
C ALA A 3 7.11 3.11 -25.13
N GLY A 4 5.98 3.79 -25.30
CA GLY A 4 4.86 3.82 -24.36
C GLY A 4 4.36 2.44 -23.94
N ASN A 5 4.54 2.12 -22.66
CA ASN A 5 3.81 1.03 -22.01
C ASN A 5 2.32 1.42 -22.03
N ALA A 6 1.56 0.82 -22.94
CA ALA A 6 0.12 0.99 -23.02
C ALA A 6 -0.53 0.61 -21.68
N ALA A 7 -1.63 1.29 -21.33
CA ALA A 7 -2.31 1.14 -20.05
C ALA A 7 -2.85 -0.29 -19.75
N GLY A 8 -2.84 -1.18 -20.75
CA GLY A 8 -3.56 -2.46 -20.68
C GLY A 8 -5.06 -2.26 -20.85
N GLU A 9 -5.80 -3.36 -20.93
CA GLU A 9 -7.27 -3.32 -20.95
C GLU A 9 -7.82 -3.19 -19.52
N PRO A 10 -8.81 -2.30 -19.28
CA PRO A 10 -9.44 -2.20 -17.97
C PRO A 10 -10.27 -3.45 -17.67
N LEU A 11 -10.23 -3.91 -16.41
CA LEU A 11 -11.08 -4.99 -15.90
C LEU A 11 -12.55 -4.58 -15.83
N ALA A 12 -12.82 -3.27 -15.74
CA ALA A 12 -14.16 -2.70 -15.77
C ALA A 12 -14.15 -1.29 -16.34
N VAL A 13 -15.23 -0.94 -17.04
CA VAL A 13 -15.52 0.40 -17.56
C VAL A 13 -16.86 0.89 -17.02
N PHE A 14 -16.99 2.18 -16.77
CA PHE A 14 -18.27 2.84 -16.51
C PHE A 14 -19.07 3.00 -17.81
N ARG A 15 -20.31 3.48 -17.67
CA ARG A 15 -21.12 3.90 -18.82
C ARG A 15 -20.37 4.97 -19.63
N GLY A 16 -20.35 4.80 -20.95
CA GLY A 16 -19.59 5.68 -21.84
C GLY A 16 -18.14 5.27 -22.07
N GLY A 17 -17.73 4.08 -21.61
CA GLY A 17 -16.39 3.52 -21.89
C GLY A 17 -15.27 4.07 -21.01
N ILE A 18 -15.60 4.85 -19.97
CA ILE A 18 -14.62 5.43 -19.06
C ILE A 18 -13.99 4.30 -18.22
N PRO A 19 -12.66 4.12 -18.24
CA PRO A 19 -12.00 3.08 -17.45
C PRO A 19 -12.26 3.26 -15.95
N ALA A 20 -12.56 2.16 -15.27
CA ALA A 20 -13.01 2.20 -13.88
C ALA A 20 -12.10 1.38 -12.95
N LEU A 21 -11.57 0.25 -13.46
CA LEU A 21 -10.68 -0.65 -12.72
C LEU A 21 -9.63 -1.21 -13.67
N TYR A 22 -8.37 -1.20 -13.25
CA TYR A 22 -7.26 -1.86 -13.95
C TYR A 22 -6.66 -2.98 -13.10
N SER A 23 -6.22 -4.03 -13.79
CA SER A 23 -5.19 -4.95 -13.29
C SER A 23 -3.85 -4.22 -13.35
N THR A 24 -3.09 -4.25 -12.27
CA THR A 24 -1.80 -3.55 -12.20
C THR A 24 -0.71 -4.42 -11.58
N LEU A 25 0.54 -4.05 -11.82
CA LEU A 25 1.59 -4.32 -10.85
C LEU A 25 1.58 -3.16 -9.84
N GLY A 26 1.49 -3.50 -8.56
CA GLY A 26 1.43 -2.53 -7.48
C GLY A 26 2.40 -2.86 -6.35
N ALA A 27 2.83 -1.82 -5.65
CA ALA A 27 3.60 -1.95 -4.42
C ALA A 27 2.99 -1.08 -3.34
N VAL A 28 2.93 -1.61 -2.13
CA VAL A 28 2.41 -0.95 -0.95
C VAL A 28 3.43 -1.04 0.18
N PHE A 29 3.68 0.09 0.83
CA PHE A 29 4.69 0.24 1.86
C PHE A 29 4.07 0.91 3.07
N HIS A 30 3.89 0.14 4.14
CA HIS A 30 3.62 0.69 5.46
C HIS A 30 4.94 1.17 6.05
N LEU A 31 5.00 2.46 6.37
CA LEU A 31 6.21 3.07 6.92
C LEU A 31 6.25 2.83 8.43
N GLU A 32 7.46 2.83 8.99
CA GLU A 32 7.61 3.08 10.41
C GLU A 32 7.02 4.44 10.80
N ARG A 33 6.85 4.69 12.10
CA ARG A 33 6.38 6.00 12.57
C ARG A 33 7.31 7.09 12.03
N ILE A 34 6.73 8.03 11.28
CA ILE A 34 7.49 9.05 10.55
C ILE A 34 8.12 10.04 11.54
N GLU A 35 9.42 10.27 11.37
CA GLU A 35 10.22 11.25 12.09
C GLU A 35 10.67 12.38 11.15
N PRO A 36 11.06 13.57 11.66
CA PRO A 36 11.52 14.68 10.81
C PRO A 36 12.71 14.31 9.94
N ALA A 37 13.59 13.43 10.44
CA ALA A 37 14.74 12.92 9.72
C ALA A 37 14.36 12.10 8.46
N ASP A 38 13.12 11.62 8.38
CA ASP A 38 12.65 10.84 7.23
C ASP A 38 12.30 11.71 6.02
N ALA A 39 12.25 13.04 6.16
CA ALA A 39 11.94 13.96 5.06
C ALA A 39 12.86 13.73 3.85
N GLY A 40 14.17 13.57 4.07
CA GLY A 40 15.12 13.30 2.99
C GLY A 40 14.94 11.93 2.33
N ARG A 41 14.51 10.92 3.10
CA ARG A 41 14.19 9.57 2.57
C ARG A 41 12.95 9.62 1.69
N ILE A 42 11.92 10.34 2.13
CA ILE A 42 10.68 10.55 1.37
C ILE A 42 10.97 11.35 0.09
N ASP A 43 11.81 12.38 0.17
CA ASP A 43 12.17 13.18 -0.99
C ASP A 43 12.93 12.36 -2.05
N CYS A 44 13.85 11.50 -1.62
CA CYS A 44 14.51 10.52 -2.50
C CYS A 44 13.49 9.60 -3.19
N VAL A 45 12.47 9.12 -2.47
CA VAL A 45 11.39 8.33 -3.07
C VAL A 45 10.56 9.16 -4.05
N ASN A 46 10.29 10.42 -3.76
CA ASN A 46 9.60 11.32 -4.68
C ASN A 46 10.37 11.48 -5.99
N ASP A 47 11.70 11.62 -5.94
CA ASP A 47 12.55 11.66 -7.13
C ASP A 47 12.51 10.35 -7.92
N LEU A 48 12.58 9.20 -7.23
CA LEU A 48 12.45 7.89 -7.86
C LEU A 48 11.10 7.77 -8.57
N VAL A 49 10.01 8.07 -7.89
CA VAL A 49 8.65 7.99 -8.44
C VAL A 49 8.46 8.97 -9.60
N TRP A 50 8.98 10.20 -9.48
CA TRP A 50 8.97 11.18 -10.54
C TRP A 50 9.77 10.70 -11.77
N SER A 51 10.88 9.99 -11.58
CA SER A 51 11.62 9.39 -12.69
C SER A 51 10.85 8.27 -13.41
N TRP A 52 9.89 7.60 -12.75
CA TRP A 52 9.06 6.56 -13.37
C TRP A 52 7.93 7.18 -14.17
N PHE A 53 7.16 8.05 -13.51
CA PHE A 53 5.91 8.53 -14.06
C PHE A 53 6.07 9.88 -14.72
N GLY A 54 6.84 10.78 -14.09
CA GLY A 54 7.01 12.16 -14.51
C GLY A 54 5.67 12.85 -14.74
N THR A 55 5.55 13.48 -15.89
CA THR A 55 4.33 14.17 -16.32
C THR A 55 3.21 13.23 -16.75
N ARG A 56 3.30 11.91 -16.54
CA ARG A 56 2.16 10.99 -16.72
C ARG A 56 1.15 11.11 -15.59
N LEU A 57 1.57 11.53 -14.41
CA LEU A 57 0.67 11.76 -13.29
C LEU A 57 -0.11 13.07 -13.47
N ARG A 58 -1.32 13.08 -12.91
CA ARG A 58 -2.15 14.27 -12.68
C ARG A 58 -2.44 14.38 -11.19
N MET A 59 -2.46 15.61 -10.69
CA MET A 59 -3.02 15.87 -9.37
C MET A 59 -4.52 15.68 -9.45
N THR A 60 -5.03 14.75 -8.65
CA THR A 60 -6.46 14.50 -8.55
C THR A 60 -6.97 15.02 -7.22
N ALA A 61 -8.06 15.79 -7.26
CA ALA A 61 -8.74 16.33 -6.08
C ALA A 61 -7.95 17.38 -5.28
N LEU A 62 -7.53 18.48 -5.93
CA LEU A 62 -7.28 19.72 -5.20
C LEU A 62 -8.64 20.40 -4.96
N SER A 63 -9.08 20.55 -3.71
CA SER A 63 -10.29 21.31 -3.37
C SER A 63 -10.25 22.75 -3.89
N CYS A 64 -9.05 23.28 -4.16
CA CYS A 64 -8.79 24.61 -4.67
C CYS A 64 -8.58 24.70 -6.19
N ALA A 65 -8.56 23.59 -6.95
CA ALA A 65 -8.37 23.62 -8.40
C ALA A 65 -9.42 22.78 -9.14
N PRO A 66 -10.27 23.38 -10.01
CA PRO A 66 -11.42 22.70 -10.62
C PRO A 66 -11.08 21.75 -11.79
N GLY A 67 -9.84 21.28 -11.94
CA GLY A 67 -9.43 20.47 -13.09
C GLY A 67 -8.27 19.51 -12.83
N LEU A 68 -8.02 18.62 -13.80
CA LEU A 68 -6.83 17.77 -13.83
C LEU A 68 -5.61 18.62 -14.19
N GLU A 69 -4.75 18.88 -13.22
CA GLU A 69 -3.47 19.51 -13.48
C GLU A 69 -2.38 18.44 -13.69
N PRO A 70 -1.53 18.54 -14.73
CA PRO A 70 -0.28 17.79 -14.79
C PRO A 70 0.48 17.87 -13.47
N THR A 71 0.83 16.72 -12.89
CA THR A 71 1.66 16.70 -11.69
C THR A 71 2.99 17.36 -12.03
N ARG A 72 3.46 18.26 -11.15
CA ARG A 72 4.82 18.82 -11.16
C ARG A 72 5.62 18.10 -10.09
N ARG A 73 6.95 18.03 -10.21
CA ARG A 73 7.81 17.43 -9.17
C ARG A 73 7.54 18.03 -7.79
N ALA A 74 7.33 19.35 -7.73
CA ALA A 74 7.04 20.05 -6.48
C ALA A 74 5.72 19.63 -5.80
N HIS A 75 4.78 19.01 -6.53
CA HIS A 75 3.57 18.47 -5.92
C HIS A 75 3.86 17.23 -5.06
N LEU A 76 4.98 16.54 -5.28
CA LEU A 76 5.38 15.44 -4.42
C LEU A 76 6.03 15.93 -3.12
N ASP A 77 6.52 17.18 -3.09
CA ASP A 77 7.13 17.79 -1.89
C ASP A 77 6.13 17.86 -0.74
N TYR A 78 4.82 17.94 -1.02
CA TYR A 78 3.78 17.82 0.00
C TYR A 78 4.02 16.59 0.89
N ILE A 79 4.33 15.43 0.30
CA ILE A 79 4.62 14.20 1.03
C ILE A 79 5.85 14.37 1.94
N ALA A 80 6.94 14.96 1.42
CA ALA A 80 8.18 15.16 2.15
C ALA A 80 8.08 16.21 3.27
N THR A 81 7.11 17.12 3.19
CA THR A 81 6.82 18.11 4.25
C THR A 81 5.95 17.56 5.38
N TYR A 82 5.23 16.46 5.17
CA TYR A 82 4.36 15.89 6.20
C TYR A 82 5.06 15.58 7.54
N PRO A 83 6.30 15.04 7.59
CA PRO A 83 7.01 14.78 8.85
C PRO A 83 7.16 15.99 9.79
N SER A 84 7.29 17.20 9.24
CA SER A 84 7.42 18.44 10.04
C SER A 84 6.08 18.99 10.52
N GLN A 85 4.96 18.44 10.05
CA GLN A 85 3.61 18.84 10.43
C GLN A 85 3.04 18.02 11.60
N LEU A 86 3.84 17.11 12.17
CA LEU A 86 3.40 16.16 13.21
C LEU A 86 3.69 16.62 14.63
N ASP A 87 4.23 17.81 14.84
CA ASP A 87 4.46 18.31 16.20
C ASP A 87 3.13 18.48 16.93
N ALA A 88 3.08 17.95 18.16
CA ALA A 88 1.94 18.12 19.04
C ALA A 88 1.95 19.54 19.63
N PRO A 89 0.79 20.16 19.89
CA PRO A 89 0.76 21.40 20.66
C PRO A 89 1.39 21.18 22.04
N VAL A 90 1.96 22.21 22.63
CA VAL A 90 2.49 22.16 24.00
C VAL A 90 1.64 23.09 24.86
N VAL A 91 1.07 22.54 25.92
CA VAL A 91 0.30 23.29 26.93
C VAL A 91 0.76 22.93 28.33
N ASP A 92 0.71 23.88 29.26
CA ASP A 92 1.31 23.71 30.60
C ASP A 92 0.56 22.70 31.50
N ASP A 93 -0.72 22.47 31.22
CA ASP A 93 -1.58 21.56 32.00
C ASP A 93 -1.70 20.18 31.33
N PRO A 94 -1.25 19.08 31.98
CA PRO A 94 -1.36 17.73 31.43
C PRO A 94 -2.79 17.29 31.09
N ALA A 95 -3.80 17.74 31.84
CA ALA A 95 -5.19 17.40 31.54
C ALA A 95 -5.67 18.08 30.24
N THR A 96 -5.27 19.34 30.04
CA THR A 96 -5.51 20.09 28.80
C THR A 96 -4.68 19.55 27.63
N GLN A 97 -3.50 18.99 27.87
CA GLN A 97 -2.62 18.47 26.83
C GLN A 97 -3.26 17.36 25.99
N LEU A 98 -3.97 16.42 26.63
CA LEU A 98 -4.70 15.38 25.90
C LEU A 98 -5.82 15.98 25.03
N LEU A 99 -6.55 16.98 25.53
CA LEU A 99 -7.59 17.66 24.77
C LEU A 99 -7.00 18.42 23.57
N ALA A 100 -5.90 19.14 23.77
CA ALA A 100 -5.18 19.83 22.71
C ALA A 100 -4.70 18.87 21.61
N ASN A 101 -4.09 17.74 22.00
CA ASN A 101 -3.66 16.69 21.08
C ASN A 101 -4.84 16.11 20.28
N ASN A 102 -5.98 15.86 20.93
CA ASN A 102 -7.18 15.40 20.24
C ASN A 102 -7.74 16.44 19.26
N CYS A 103 -7.77 17.72 19.64
CA CYS A 103 -8.20 18.80 18.74
C CYS A 103 -7.35 18.87 17.47
N VAL A 104 -6.01 18.82 17.62
CA VAL A 104 -5.10 18.83 16.46
C VAL A 104 -5.24 17.56 15.64
N LYS A 105 -5.38 16.40 16.29
CA LYS A 105 -5.69 15.14 15.61
C LYS A 105 -6.94 15.26 14.75
N PHE A 106 -8.07 15.73 15.27
CA PHE A 106 -9.32 15.84 14.50
C PHE A 106 -9.18 16.75 13.27
N GLY A 107 -8.40 17.82 13.38
CA GLY A 107 -8.10 18.71 12.25
C GLY A 107 -7.13 18.13 11.21
N ARG A 108 -6.43 17.04 11.52
CA ARG A 108 -5.34 16.47 10.70
C ARG A 108 -5.43 14.96 10.47
N ASN A 109 -6.55 14.32 10.84
CA ASN A 109 -6.63 12.87 10.97
C ASN A 109 -6.44 12.13 9.64
N GLU A 110 -6.64 12.81 8.51
CA GLU A 110 -6.46 12.26 7.18
C GLU A 110 -5.58 13.19 6.36
N TYR A 111 -4.36 12.74 6.08
CA TYR A 111 -3.46 13.41 5.15
C TYR A 111 -3.28 12.52 3.93
N GLU A 112 -3.62 13.05 2.75
CA GLU A 112 -3.53 12.30 1.50
C GLU A 112 -2.90 13.15 0.40
N VAL A 113 -1.94 12.55 -0.31
CA VAL A 113 -1.50 13.01 -1.63
C VAL A 113 -1.78 11.90 -2.62
N PHE A 114 -2.73 12.13 -3.52
CA PHE A 114 -3.10 11.16 -4.54
C PHE A 114 -2.93 11.73 -5.95
N CYS A 115 -2.02 11.12 -6.70
CA CYS A 115 -1.79 11.39 -8.11
C CYS A 115 -2.25 10.20 -8.95
N ASN A 116 -3.04 10.47 -9.99
CA ASN A 116 -3.56 9.48 -10.92
C ASN A 116 -3.19 9.86 -12.35
N GLY A 117 -2.82 8.90 -13.19
CA GLY A 117 -2.40 9.16 -14.57
C GLY A 117 -3.51 9.18 -15.62
N ALA A 118 -4.78 9.40 -15.25
CA ALA A 118 -5.89 9.49 -16.20
C ALA A 118 -6.04 10.91 -16.75
N ASP A 119 -6.46 11.02 -18.00
CA ASP A 119 -6.80 12.31 -18.63
C ASP A 119 -8.28 12.72 -18.40
N ASP A 120 -9.07 11.88 -17.71
CA ASP A 120 -10.43 12.18 -17.25
C ASP A 120 -10.47 12.07 -15.71
N PRO A 121 -10.94 13.10 -14.98
CA PRO A 121 -10.98 13.08 -13.51
C PRO A 121 -11.90 12.00 -12.92
N ARG A 122 -12.67 11.32 -13.77
CA ARG A 122 -13.56 10.23 -13.40
C ARG A 122 -12.97 8.86 -13.72
N ALA A 123 -11.91 8.79 -14.52
CA ALA A 123 -11.32 7.55 -14.96
C ALA A 123 -10.26 7.03 -13.98
N ALA A 124 -10.18 5.72 -13.85
CA ALA A 124 -9.01 5.08 -13.28
C ALA A 124 -7.82 5.15 -14.25
N SER A 125 -6.63 4.95 -13.72
CA SER A 125 -5.39 4.82 -14.49
C SER A 125 -4.53 3.75 -13.84
N PRO A 126 -3.86 2.87 -14.61
CA PRO A 126 -2.90 1.93 -14.06
C PRO A 126 -1.64 2.62 -13.53
N PHE A 127 -1.46 3.92 -13.81
CA PHE A 127 -0.40 4.75 -13.23
C PHE A 127 -0.96 5.51 -12.03
N SER A 128 -0.46 5.22 -10.84
CA SER A 128 -0.87 5.95 -9.65
C SER A 128 0.23 6.05 -8.61
N LEU A 129 0.24 7.15 -7.87
CA LEU A 129 0.97 7.34 -6.63
C LEU A 129 0.00 7.84 -5.57
N ARG A 130 -0.05 7.16 -4.43
CA ARG A 130 -0.88 7.54 -3.29
C ARG A 130 -0.04 7.48 -2.02
N PHE A 131 0.06 8.59 -1.32
CA PHE A 131 0.51 8.64 0.06
C PHE A 131 -0.69 8.93 0.93
N TRP A 132 -0.89 8.14 1.97
CA TRP A 132 -1.95 8.32 2.95
C TRP A 132 -1.34 8.21 4.34
N ALA A 133 -1.72 9.10 5.24
CA ALA A 133 -1.38 9.01 6.64
C ALA A 133 -2.60 9.26 7.54
N GLU A 134 -2.66 8.52 8.63
CA GLU A 134 -3.71 8.61 9.65
C GLU A 134 -3.08 8.79 11.03
N ILE A 135 -3.62 9.70 11.83
CA ILE A 135 -3.12 9.93 13.20
C ILE A 135 -3.76 8.91 14.14
N GLY A 136 -2.91 8.12 14.80
CA GLY A 136 -3.29 7.11 15.77
C GLY A 136 -3.85 7.67 17.08
N PRO A 137 -4.05 6.80 18.09
CA PRO A 137 -4.34 7.23 19.45
C PRO A 137 -3.26 8.15 19.98
N VAL A 138 -3.65 9.28 20.57
CA VAL A 138 -2.74 10.27 21.18
C VAL A 138 -2.76 10.16 22.70
N SER A 139 -1.65 10.51 23.33
CA SER A 139 -1.48 10.57 24.78
C SER A 139 -1.22 12.01 25.25
N ALA A 140 -1.33 12.25 26.56
CA ALA A 140 -0.97 13.54 27.17
C ALA A 140 0.55 13.79 27.17
N THR A 141 1.37 12.77 26.94
CA THR A 141 2.83 12.88 26.94
C THR A 141 3.43 12.93 25.55
N ASP A 142 2.59 12.83 24.51
CA ASP A 142 3.04 12.86 23.13
C ASP A 142 3.53 14.28 22.78
N THR A 143 4.81 14.40 22.47
CA THR A 143 5.38 15.61 21.88
C THR A 143 5.21 15.65 20.36
N ARG A 144 4.79 14.52 19.76
CA ARG A 144 4.49 14.36 18.33
C ARG A 144 3.28 13.46 18.14
N LEU A 145 2.46 13.79 17.15
CA LEU A 145 1.30 13.02 16.75
C LEU A 145 1.76 11.70 16.09
N PRO A 146 1.30 10.53 16.56
CA PRO A 146 1.71 9.25 16.01
C PRO A 146 0.99 9.00 14.68
N ALA A 147 1.67 9.24 13.56
CA ALA A 147 1.12 9.02 12.23
C ALA A 147 1.46 7.62 11.69
N TYR A 148 0.44 6.88 11.26
CA TYR A 148 0.56 5.64 10.51
C TYR A 148 0.44 5.95 9.02
N SER A 149 1.52 5.74 8.28
CA SER A 149 1.62 6.17 6.88
C SER A 149 1.80 5.00 5.92
N VAL A 150 1.20 5.13 4.74
CA VAL A 150 1.31 4.16 3.66
C VAL A 150 1.62 4.86 2.35
N LEU A 151 2.56 4.30 1.60
CA LEU A 151 2.83 4.65 0.21
C LEU A 151 2.34 3.53 -0.69
N HIS A 152 1.52 3.86 -1.69
CA HIS A 152 1.01 2.91 -2.68
C HIS A 152 1.31 3.43 -4.07
N LEU A 153 1.85 2.58 -4.92
CA LEU A 153 2.17 2.89 -6.31
C LEU A 153 1.69 1.78 -7.24
N THR A 154 1.26 2.14 -8.44
CA THR A 154 0.85 1.18 -9.47
C THR A 154 1.37 1.55 -10.85
N VAL A 155 1.63 0.53 -11.67
CA VAL A 155 1.93 0.57 -13.10
C VAL A 155 1.04 -0.43 -13.85
N PRO A 156 0.89 -0.34 -15.19
CA PRO A 156 0.26 -1.37 -15.99
C PRO A 156 0.80 -2.77 -15.69
N ASP A 157 -0.06 -3.78 -15.70
CA ASP A 157 0.37 -5.16 -15.47
C ASP A 157 1.20 -5.76 -16.63
N THR A 158 1.32 -5.02 -17.72
CA THR A 158 2.21 -5.22 -18.87
C THR A 158 3.60 -4.60 -18.68
N TRP A 159 3.84 -3.88 -17.59
CA TRP A 159 5.13 -3.26 -17.31
C TRP A 159 6.25 -4.33 -17.21
N PRO A 160 7.46 -4.07 -17.73
CA PRO A 160 8.55 -5.05 -17.64
C PRO A 160 8.84 -5.44 -16.19
N ILE A 161 8.68 -6.74 -15.89
CA ILE A 161 8.72 -7.27 -14.52
C ILE A 161 10.06 -6.98 -13.83
N ASP A 162 11.17 -7.11 -14.54
CA ASP A 162 12.51 -6.83 -14.01
C ASP A 162 12.70 -5.34 -13.69
N ASP A 163 12.21 -4.45 -14.57
CA ASP A 163 12.27 -3.01 -14.32
C ASP A 163 11.41 -2.65 -13.10
N PHE A 164 10.18 -3.17 -12.99
CA PHE A 164 9.32 -2.99 -11.82
C PHE A 164 9.98 -3.52 -10.53
N TYR A 165 10.60 -4.69 -10.57
CA TYR A 165 11.33 -5.26 -9.43
C TYR A 165 12.44 -4.34 -8.91
N GLN A 166 13.35 -3.90 -9.80
CA GLN A 166 14.47 -3.04 -9.42
C GLN A 166 13.98 -1.72 -8.81
N ARG A 167 12.96 -1.16 -9.43
CA ARG A 167 12.30 0.08 -9.05
C ARG A 167 11.65 -0.01 -7.67
N VAL A 168 10.86 -1.05 -7.42
CA VAL A 168 10.22 -1.28 -6.11
C VAL A 168 11.24 -1.56 -5.02
N LEU A 169 12.34 -2.29 -5.32
CA LEU A 169 13.44 -2.46 -4.37
C LEU A 169 14.13 -1.13 -4.04
N ALA A 170 14.36 -0.26 -5.02
CA ALA A 170 14.96 1.05 -4.78
C ALA A 170 14.09 1.91 -3.84
N VAL A 171 12.77 1.92 -4.06
CA VAL A 171 11.83 2.61 -3.16
C VAL A 171 11.87 2.01 -1.76
N GLY A 172 11.76 0.68 -1.65
CA GLY A 172 11.80 0.00 -0.35
C GLY A 172 13.13 0.19 0.39
N SER A 173 14.23 0.35 -0.33
CA SER A 173 15.57 0.60 0.23
C SER A 173 15.75 2.02 0.77
N ALA A 174 15.02 3.00 0.26
CA ALA A 174 15.10 4.38 0.74
C ALA A 174 14.31 4.59 2.04
N LEU A 175 13.20 3.86 2.20
CA LEU A 175 12.23 4.05 3.27
C LEU A 175 12.57 3.25 4.54
N ARG A 176 12.17 3.79 5.69
CA ARG A 176 12.01 3.00 6.93
C ARG A 176 10.68 2.27 6.88
N LEU A 177 10.72 1.00 6.51
CA LEU A 177 9.50 0.20 6.36
C LEU A 177 9.14 -0.47 7.68
N ARG A 178 7.86 -0.44 8.02
CA ARG A 178 7.27 -1.38 8.98
C ARG A 178 7.04 -2.71 8.28
N TRP A 179 6.36 -2.68 7.13
CA TRP A 179 6.28 -3.79 6.17
C TRP A 179 5.79 -3.30 4.81
N GLY A 180 5.79 -4.17 3.81
CA GLY A 180 5.21 -3.88 2.50
C GLY A 180 4.96 -5.12 1.68
N ALA A 181 4.26 -4.97 0.57
CA ALA A 181 4.02 -6.03 -0.40
C ALA A 181 4.03 -5.49 -1.82
N ALA A 182 4.50 -6.28 -2.78
CA ALA A 182 4.40 -5.95 -4.20
C ALA A 182 4.06 -7.17 -5.04
N GLY A 183 3.42 -6.95 -6.19
CA GLY A 183 2.92 -7.99 -7.08
C GLY A 183 1.71 -7.50 -7.86
N TYR A 184 0.81 -8.41 -8.24
CA TYR A 184 -0.45 -8.02 -8.86
C TYR A 184 -1.35 -7.30 -7.86
N SER A 185 -1.95 -6.20 -8.29
CA SER A 185 -2.86 -5.37 -7.50
C SER A 185 -3.92 -4.76 -8.42
N TYR A 186 -4.66 -3.79 -7.89
CA TYR A 186 -5.65 -3.03 -8.61
C TYR A 186 -5.34 -1.55 -8.55
N SER A 187 -5.59 -0.85 -9.66
CA SER A 187 -5.79 0.60 -9.62
C SER A 187 -7.25 0.92 -9.92
N MET A 188 -7.84 1.76 -9.09
CA MET A 188 -9.25 2.14 -9.16
C MET A 188 -9.43 3.61 -8.79
N TRP A 189 -10.47 4.22 -9.33
CA TRP A 189 -10.90 5.57 -8.96
C TRP A 189 -12.24 5.48 -8.23
N SER A 190 -12.22 5.64 -6.91
CA SER A 190 -13.38 5.33 -6.05
C SER A 190 -14.38 6.47 -5.86
N VAL A 191 -14.15 7.63 -6.48
CA VAL A 191 -15.06 8.78 -6.31
C VAL A 191 -16.37 8.58 -7.09
N HIS A 192 -16.33 7.81 -8.17
CA HIS A 192 -17.50 7.54 -9.01
C HIS A 192 -17.87 6.05 -8.96
N GLN A 193 -19.09 5.75 -8.52
CA GLN A 193 -19.64 4.38 -8.41
C GLN A 193 -18.71 3.38 -7.66
N PRO A 194 -18.28 3.69 -6.42
CA PRO A 194 -17.37 2.82 -5.64
C PRO A 194 -17.87 1.37 -5.54
N ALA A 195 -19.17 1.18 -5.33
CA ALA A 195 -19.79 -0.14 -5.21
C ALA A 195 -19.60 -1.03 -6.46
N LEU A 196 -19.55 -0.46 -7.67
CA LEU A 196 -19.28 -1.24 -8.89
C LEU A 196 -17.84 -1.75 -8.87
N MET A 197 -16.89 -0.89 -8.51
CA MET A 197 -15.46 -1.21 -8.49
C MET A 197 -15.13 -2.24 -7.42
N GLU A 198 -15.72 -2.09 -6.23
CA GLU A 198 -15.52 -3.02 -5.12
C GLU A 198 -16.09 -4.41 -5.45
N ARG A 199 -17.26 -4.49 -6.08
CA ARG A 199 -17.83 -5.79 -6.53
C ARG A 199 -16.96 -6.45 -7.59
N LYS A 200 -16.45 -5.68 -8.56
CA LYS A 200 -15.60 -6.20 -9.64
C LYS A 200 -14.25 -6.67 -9.11
N SER A 201 -13.59 -5.87 -8.26
CA SER A 201 -12.32 -6.25 -7.65
C SER A 201 -12.48 -7.42 -6.68
N TYR A 202 -13.57 -7.47 -5.89
CA TYR A 202 -13.91 -8.61 -5.05
C TYR A 202 -14.02 -9.90 -5.87
N ALA A 203 -14.86 -9.91 -6.90
CA ALA A 203 -15.07 -11.10 -7.73
C ALA A 203 -13.77 -11.56 -8.41
N HIS A 204 -12.97 -10.61 -8.90
CA HIS A 204 -11.70 -10.90 -9.53
C HIS A 204 -10.66 -11.44 -8.54
N ALA A 205 -10.52 -10.82 -7.36
CA ALA A 205 -9.57 -11.24 -6.33
C ALA A 205 -9.91 -12.63 -5.79
N ARG A 206 -11.19 -12.92 -5.55
CA ARG A 206 -11.64 -14.25 -5.12
C ARG A 206 -11.30 -15.36 -6.11
N ARG A 207 -11.21 -15.03 -7.41
CA ARG A 207 -10.75 -15.96 -8.43
C ARG A 207 -9.22 -16.06 -8.51
N HIS A 208 -8.53 -14.92 -8.41
CA HIS A 208 -7.08 -14.81 -8.61
C HIS A 208 -6.38 -14.43 -7.28
N PRO A 209 -6.01 -15.41 -6.44
CA PRO A 209 -5.57 -15.17 -5.07
C PRO A 209 -4.23 -14.44 -4.98
N GLY A 210 -3.47 -14.41 -6.07
CA GLY A 210 -2.21 -13.68 -6.15
C GLY A 210 -2.34 -12.17 -6.31
N TYR A 211 -3.55 -11.66 -6.56
CA TYR A 211 -3.82 -10.22 -6.49
C TYR A 211 -3.92 -9.76 -5.05
N ASP A 212 -3.42 -8.57 -4.78
CA ASP A 212 -3.62 -7.90 -3.50
C ASP A 212 -4.78 -6.89 -3.58
N VAL A 213 -5.61 -6.85 -2.52
CA VAL A 213 -6.70 -5.89 -2.38
C VAL A 213 -6.21 -4.74 -1.51
N ALA A 214 -5.38 -3.87 -2.08
CA ALA A 214 -4.74 -2.75 -1.40
C ALA A 214 -5.68 -1.57 -1.11
N ARG A 215 -6.81 -1.85 -0.46
CA ARG A 215 -7.81 -0.84 -0.11
C ARG A 215 -7.59 -0.33 1.31
N TYR A 216 -7.61 0.99 1.44
CA TYR A 216 -7.34 1.72 2.67
C TYR A 216 -8.47 2.74 2.90
N VAL A 217 -9.19 2.58 4.01
CA VAL A 217 -10.34 3.42 4.41
C VAL A 217 -10.33 3.54 5.95
N THR A 218 -9.43 4.36 6.50
CA THR A 218 -9.30 4.64 7.95
C THR A 218 -9.03 3.41 8.82
N MET A 219 -7.91 2.73 8.58
CA MET A 219 -7.48 1.52 9.29
C MET A 219 -5.95 1.35 9.31
N MET A 220 -5.20 2.46 9.22
CA MET A 220 -3.75 2.35 9.03
C MET A 220 -3.10 1.74 10.25
N GLU A 221 -3.62 1.98 11.45
CA GLU A 221 -3.14 1.38 12.70
C GLU A 221 -3.26 -0.15 12.68
N ALA A 222 -4.43 -0.68 12.31
CA ALA A 222 -4.67 -2.12 12.28
C ALA A 222 -3.72 -2.82 11.30
N PHE A 223 -3.48 -2.19 10.14
CA PHE A 223 -2.54 -2.70 9.15
C PHE A 223 -1.07 -2.40 9.51
N TYR A 224 -0.75 -1.40 10.30
CA TYR A 224 0.62 -1.12 10.75
C TYR A 224 1.13 -2.23 11.68
N ALA A 225 0.28 -2.72 12.58
CA ALA A 225 0.66 -3.73 13.56
C ALA A 225 0.87 -5.13 12.96
N ARG A 226 0.20 -5.47 11.86
CA ARG A 226 0.16 -6.83 11.30
C ARG A 226 0.18 -6.84 9.78
N LEU A 227 0.80 -7.86 9.18
CA LEU A 227 0.74 -8.05 7.73
C LEU A 227 -0.68 -8.43 7.30
N ARG A 228 -1.28 -7.65 6.40
CA ARG A 228 -2.56 -8.02 5.79
C ARG A 228 -2.42 -8.98 4.61
N THR A 229 -1.24 -9.07 4.00
CA THR A 229 -1.05 -9.81 2.76
C THR A 229 0.39 -10.32 2.63
N VAL A 230 0.57 -11.28 1.72
CA VAL A 230 1.86 -11.76 1.23
C VAL A 230 1.76 -11.71 -0.29
N GLY A 231 2.76 -11.12 -0.93
CA GLY A 231 2.79 -10.92 -2.38
C GLY A 231 3.97 -11.62 -3.04
N TRP A 232 4.25 -11.22 -4.27
CA TRP A 232 5.49 -11.60 -4.96
C TRP A 232 6.72 -11.15 -4.18
N LEU A 233 6.71 -9.89 -3.77
CA LEU A 233 7.68 -9.33 -2.83
C LEU A 233 6.94 -9.03 -1.52
N THR A 234 7.52 -9.43 -0.40
CA THR A 234 7.02 -9.09 0.94
C THR A 234 8.16 -8.48 1.73
N PHE A 235 8.03 -7.20 2.08
CA PHE A 235 9.02 -6.42 2.80
C PHE A 235 8.72 -6.48 4.29
N LEU A 236 9.75 -6.69 5.10
CA LEU A 236 9.70 -6.71 6.55
C LEU A 236 10.70 -5.71 7.09
N GLY A 237 10.23 -4.75 7.88
CA GLY A 237 11.10 -3.88 8.66
C GLY A 237 11.90 -4.65 9.70
N GLU A 238 12.98 -4.07 10.19
CA GLU A 238 13.84 -4.68 11.22
C GLU A 238 13.02 -5.10 12.45
N GLY A 239 12.12 -4.23 12.93
CA GLY A 239 11.27 -4.53 14.08
C GLY A 239 10.34 -5.73 13.88
N MET A 240 9.94 -6.05 12.64
CA MET A 240 9.16 -7.25 12.33
C MET A 240 10.02 -8.51 12.23
N VAL A 241 11.24 -8.39 11.70
CA VAL A 241 12.21 -9.50 11.67
C VAL A 241 12.60 -9.90 13.09
N ASP A 242 12.84 -8.91 13.97
CA ASP A 242 13.12 -9.14 15.39
C ASP A 242 11.94 -9.79 16.11
N GLU A 243 10.71 -9.39 15.80
CA GLU A 243 9.50 -10.03 16.34
C GLU A 243 9.43 -11.51 15.96
N LEU A 244 9.72 -11.86 14.71
CA LEU A 244 9.79 -13.27 14.27
C LEU A 244 10.88 -14.06 14.99
N ALA A 245 12.07 -13.47 15.16
CA ALA A 245 13.17 -14.09 15.90
C ALA A 245 12.77 -14.34 17.37
N ARG A 246 12.16 -13.37 18.05
CA ARG A 246 11.65 -13.53 19.42
C ARG A 246 10.56 -14.61 19.54
N LEU A 247 9.78 -14.82 18.49
CA LEU A 247 8.79 -15.90 18.41
C LEU A 247 9.41 -17.28 18.08
N GLY A 248 10.75 -17.38 18.01
CA GLY A 248 11.44 -18.64 17.68
C GLY A 248 11.25 -19.06 16.22
N ARG A 249 11.02 -18.08 15.32
CA ARG A 249 10.76 -18.28 13.89
C ARG A 249 11.67 -17.40 13.04
N PRO A 250 13.01 -17.50 13.17
CA PRO A 250 13.91 -16.72 12.33
C PRO A 250 13.66 -17.02 10.85
N LEU A 251 13.76 -15.99 10.02
CA LEU A 251 13.58 -16.13 8.57
C LEU A 251 14.71 -16.99 8.00
N ALA A 252 14.34 -17.99 7.21
CA ALA A 252 15.25 -18.83 6.46
C ALA A 252 14.75 -18.98 5.02
N ALA A 253 15.67 -19.08 4.06
CA ALA A 253 15.31 -19.37 2.69
C ALA A 253 14.63 -20.75 2.61
N VAL A 254 13.58 -20.85 1.78
CA VAL A 254 12.86 -22.09 1.52
C VAL A 254 12.71 -22.27 0.01
N PRO A 255 12.43 -23.50 -0.48
CA PRO A 255 12.25 -23.72 -1.91
C PRO A 255 11.26 -22.73 -2.54
N GLY A 256 11.69 -22.03 -3.59
CA GLY A 256 10.88 -21.05 -4.30
C GLY A 256 10.76 -19.67 -3.64
N VAL A 257 11.33 -19.45 -2.45
CA VAL A 257 11.36 -18.14 -1.78
C VAL A 257 12.79 -17.74 -1.47
N THR A 258 13.27 -16.69 -2.12
CA THR A 258 14.58 -16.11 -1.85
C THR A 258 14.45 -14.95 -0.89
N ILE A 259 15.43 -14.80 0.01
CA ILE A 259 15.52 -13.67 0.93
C ILE A 259 16.59 -12.71 0.41
N VAL A 260 16.22 -11.45 0.18
CA VAL A 260 17.13 -10.39 -0.24
C VAL A 260 17.00 -9.16 0.67
N ARG A 261 17.91 -8.21 0.52
CA ARG A 261 17.92 -6.95 1.28
C ARG A 261 17.50 -5.78 0.40
N ALA A 262 16.75 -4.85 0.97
CA ALA A 262 16.44 -3.55 0.39
C ALA A 262 16.60 -2.50 1.49
N GLY A 263 17.77 -1.86 1.53
CA GLY A 263 18.14 -0.96 2.63
C GLY A 263 18.08 -1.68 3.97
N ASP A 264 17.25 -1.16 4.87
CA ASP A 264 17.03 -1.70 6.22
C ASP A 264 15.98 -2.84 6.22
N ALA A 265 15.21 -3.01 5.14
CA ALA A 265 14.16 -4.02 5.04
C ALA A 265 14.63 -5.38 4.48
N THR A 266 14.10 -6.46 5.05
CA THR A 266 14.28 -7.82 4.55
C THR A 266 13.14 -8.15 3.61
N VAL A 267 13.45 -8.66 2.42
CA VAL A 267 12.47 -8.92 1.37
C VAL A 267 12.40 -10.41 1.07
N LEU A 268 11.20 -10.97 1.23
CA LEU A 268 10.88 -12.31 0.74
C LEU A 268 10.41 -12.16 -0.71
N ARG A 269 11.16 -12.75 -1.65
CA ARG A 269 10.79 -12.84 -3.07
C ARG A 269 10.29 -14.26 -3.36
N ALA A 270 8.99 -14.38 -3.59
CA ALA A 270 8.31 -15.65 -3.84
C ALA A 270 8.22 -15.93 -5.35
N GLY A 271 9.17 -16.69 -5.87
CA GLY A 271 9.29 -16.98 -7.31
C GLY A 271 10.01 -15.88 -8.10
N SER A 272 10.31 -16.17 -9.37
CA SER A 272 11.03 -15.25 -10.27
C SER A 272 10.15 -14.11 -10.79
N SER A 273 8.83 -14.31 -10.84
CA SER A 273 7.83 -13.36 -11.34
C SER A 273 6.56 -13.41 -10.49
N PRO A 274 5.73 -12.36 -10.49
CA PRO A 274 4.47 -12.38 -9.76
C PRO A 274 3.51 -13.42 -10.37
N ALA A 275 2.85 -14.19 -9.51
CA ALA A 275 1.86 -15.20 -9.90
C ALA A 275 0.44 -14.70 -9.59
N ARG A 276 -0.48 -14.88 -10.54
CA ARG A 276 -1.91 -14.54 -10.38
C ARG A 276 -2.69 -15.62 -9.62
N GLY A 277 -2.43 -16.89 -9.95
CA GLY A 277 -3.28 -18.02 -9.59
C GLY A 277 -4.64 -17.99 -10.31
N ASP A 278 -5.38 -19.08 -10.25
CA ASP A 278 -6.79 -19.18 -10.64
C ASP A 278 -7.44 -20.33 -9.85
N VAL A 279 -8.27 -20.00 -8.86
CA VAL A 279 -8.93 -21.01 -8.02
C VAL A 279 -9.84 -21.94 -8.83
N ASN A 280 -10.40 -21.47 -9.95
CA ASN A 280 -11.24 -22.29 -10.82
C ASN A 280 -10.42 -23.34 -11.60
N ARG A 281 -9.09 -23.20 -11.59
CA ARG A 281 -8.13 -24.15 -12.15
C ARG A 281 -7.33 -24.87 -11.08
N LEU A 282 -7.71 -24.72 -9.80
CA LEU A 282 -6.98 -25.22 -8.63
C LEU A 282 -5.52 -24.72 -8.57
N ASP A 283 -5.25 -23.56 -9.19
CA ASP A 283 -3.93 -22.94 -9.21
C ASP A 283 -3.83 -21.89 -8.11
N ILE A 284 -3.32 -22.32 -6.95
CA ILE A 284 -2.97 -21.43 -5.84
C ILE A 284 -1.44 -21.38 -5.78
N PRO A 285 -0.79 -20.20 -5.97
CA PRO A 285 0.66 -20.10 -6.09
C PRO A 285 1.40 -20.72 -4.90
N ALA A 286 2.07 -21.86 -5.12
CA ALA A 286 2.79 -22.59 -4.07
C ALA A 286 3.90 -21.73 -3.41
N VAL A 287 4.57 -20.88 -4.20
CA VAL A 287 5.58 -19.95 -3.71
C VAL A 287 5.01 -18.91 -2.72
N TYR A 288 3.75 -18.50 -2.89
CA TYR A 288 3.09 -17.58 -1.95
C TYR A 288 2.67 -18.30 -0.67
N ARG A 289 2.28 -19.59 -0.75
CA ARG A 289 2.06 -20.43 0.44
C ARG A 289 3.35 -20.61 1.25
N ALA A 290 4.48 -20.81 0.57
CA ALA A 290 5.78 -20.91 1.21
C ALA A 290 6.18 -19.60 1.91
N ALA A 291 6.01 -18.45 1.23
CA ALA A 291 6.28 -17.14 1.83
C ALA A 291 5.33 -16.84 3.00
N ASP A 292 4.04 -17.18 2.88
CA ASP A 292 3.06 -17.07 3.96
C ASP A 292 3.49 -17.84 5.21
N ALA A 293 3.92 -19.09 5.05
CA ALA A 293 4.33 -19.93 6.17
C ALA A 293 5.47 -19.30 7.00
N LEU A 294 6.39 -18.57 6.35
CA LEU A 294 7.50 -17.89 7.02
C LEU A 294 7.03 -16.71 7.89
N VAL A 295 6.01 -15.97 7.46
CA VAL A 295 5.57 -14.72 8.13
C VAL A 295 4.26 -14.84 8.87
N ARG A 296 3.61 -16.01 8.83
CA ARG A 296 2.29 -16.26 9.45
C ARG A 296 2.15 -15.73 10.88
N PRO A 297 3.15 -15.83 11.78
CA PRO A 297 3.03 -15.29 13.13
C PRO A 297 2.78 -13.77 13.19
N LEU A 298 3.21 -13.02 12.16
CA LEU A 298 3.04 -11.57 12.06
C LEU A 298 1.75 -11.15 11.36
N ARG A 299 1.02 -12.08 10.73
CA ARG A 299 -0.15 -11.75 9.91
C ARG A 299 -1.38 -11.44 10.76
N ALA A 300 -2.28 -10.63 10.20
CA ALA A 300 -3.63 -10.50 10.74
C ALA A 300 -4.34 -11.86 10.66
N ARG A 301 -4.96 -12.30 11.77
CA ARG A 301 -5.51 -13.66 11.91
C ARG A 301 -6.93 -13.83 11.37
N ASP A 302 -7.69 -12.75 11.41
CA ASP A 302 -9.09 -12.68 11.01
C ASP A 302 -9.45 -11.25 10.57
N GLY A 303 -10.65 -11.11 10.05
CA GLY A 303 -11.18 -9.85 9.54
C GLY A 303 -11.71 -8.90 10.61
N ARG A 304 -11.60 -9.23 11.91
CA ARG A 304 -12.20 -8.40 12.96
C ARG A 304 -11.50 -7.05 13.02
N GLY A 305 -12.30 -5.99 12.98
CA GLY A 305 -11.77 -4.62 12.97
C GLY A 305 -11.06 -4.26 11.66
N LEU A 306 -11.21 -5.06 10.60
CA LEU A 306 -10.75 -4.76 9.24
C LEU A 306 -11.94 -4.49 8.30
N ASN A 307 -11.73 -3.61 7.32
CA ASN A 307 -12.76 -3.14 6.41
C ASN A 307 -12.15 -2.98 5.02
N PHE A 308 -12.51 -3.89 4.13
CA PHE A 308 -12.09 -3.88 2.73
C PHE A 308 -13.17 -3.28 1.82
N LEU A 309 -14.19 -2.64 2.42
CA LEU A 309 -15.43 -2.16 1.84
C LEU A 309 -16.32 -3.28 1.29
N ASN A 310 -17.62 -2.99 1.15
CA ASN A 310 -18.57 -3.96 0.61
C ASN A 310 -18.14 -4.43 -0.79
N PRO A 311 -18.22 -5.74 -1.11
CA PRO A 311 -18.95 -6.79 -0.38
C PRO A 311 -18.08 -7.59 0.61
N TRP A 312 -16.91 -7.10 1.00
CA TRP A 312 -16.06 -7.76 1.99
C TRP A 312 -16.67 -7.65 3.40
N ASN A 313 -17.30 -8.72 3.87
CA ASN A 313 -17.65 -8.88 5.28
C ASN A 313 -16.51 -9.54 6.08
N GLU A 314 -16.60 -9.56 7.41
CA GLU A 314 -15.56 -10.11 8.31
C GLU A 314 -15.15 -11.55 7.93
N SER A 315 -16.11 -12.41 7.59
CA SER A 315 -15.86 -13.79 7.17
C SER A 315 -15.09 -13.85 5.85
N ALA A 316 -15.50 -13.08 4.85
CA ALA A 316 -14.83 -13.01 3.55
C ALA A 316 -13.40 -12.44 3.68
N ILE A 317 -13.19 -11.46 4.56
CA ILE A 317 -11.86 -10.92 4.88
C ILE A 317 -11.02 -12.00 5.56
N THR A 318 -11.58 -12.73 6.52
CA THR A 318 -10.88 -13.82 7.21
C THR A 318 -10.42 -14.90 6.24
N GLU A 319 -11.31 -15.37 5.34
CA GLU A 319 -10.95 -16.31 4.28
C GLU A 319 -9.85 -15.75 3.37
N TRP A 320 -9.93 -14.47 3.02
CA TRP A 320 -8.95 -13.81 2.17
C TRP A 320 -7.57 -13.69 2.82
N LEU A 321 -7.52 -13.37 4.11
CA LEU A 321 -6.28 -13.39 4.87
C LEU A 321 -5.71 -14.82 4.87
N ARG A 322 -6.54 -15.85 5.02
CA ARG A 322 -6.08 -17.25 5.08
C ARG A 322 -5.90 -17.94 3.74
N ARG A 323 -6.06 -17.24 2.60
CA ARG A 323 -6.09 -17.85 1.25
C ARG A 323 -4.86 -18.69 0.86
N PHE A 324 -3.72 -18.48 1.53
CA PHE A 324 -2.49 -19.24 1.33
C PHE A 324 -2.20 -20.28 2.41
N GLU A 325 -3.01 -20.33 3.47
CA GLU A 325 -2.88 -21.33 4.52
C GLU A 325 -3.30 -22.72 4.01
N PRO A 326 -2.74 -23.80 4.57
CA PRO A 326 -3.25 -25.15 4.32
C PRO A 326 -4.75 -25.21 4.65
N LEU A 327 -5.49 -26.00 3.89
CA LEU A 327 -6.88 -26.29 4.26
C LEU A 327 -6.89 -27.00 5.63
N PRO A 328 -7.86 -26.71 6.51
CA PRO A 328 -8.03 -27.48 7.73
C PRO A 328 -8.18 -28.96 7.37
N SER A 329 -7.36 -29.81 7.99
CA SER A 329 -7.46 -31.27 7.90
C SER A 329 -8.76 -31.78 8.50
#